data_AF-A0A924GU17-F1
#
_entry.id   AF-A0A924GU17-F1
#
_cell.length_a   1.000
_cell.length_b   1.000
_cell.length_c   1.000
_cell.angle_alpha   90.00
_cell.angle_beta   90.00
_cell.angle_gamma   90.00
#
_symmetry.space_group_name_H-M   'P 1'
#
loop_
_entity.id
_entity.type
_entity.pdbx_description
1 polymer ?
#
loop_
_entity_poly.entity_id
_entity_poly.type
_entity_poly.pdbx_seq_one_letter_code
_entity_poly.pdbx_strand_id
1 'polypeptide(L)'
;MKIKLITTALLTLVSGLASAQTVLTVSSWLPPTHAVSMAQKEWCDLLEKNMAGKMKCNILPRGVTAAPGTLDAVKNGLADVSYTVHGYTPGRFLYTQMAEFPFLGNTAEPISVAFNKVAMKYPQFQAEHQGVKVISFFTHGPGIVFNTKRPVTNVAELGGLKWRVGGGMVNEISKLLGMNVTLKPAPESYELLSGGVMDGTLFPAESTESFKIDKIIKHATTFPGG
;
A
#
# COMPACT_ATOMS: atom_id res chain seq x y z
N MET A 1 -31.46 44.64 65.32
CA MET A 1 -31.66 43.50 64.41
C MET A 1 -31.24 43.93 63.01
N LYS A 2 -30.06 43.51 62.51
CA LYS A 2 -29.55 43.89 61.19
C LYS A 2 -29.47 42.62 60.33
N ILE A 3 -30.33 42.52 59.33
CA ILE A 3 -30.37 41.41 58.37
C ILE A 3 -29.37 41.72 57.26
N LYS A 4 -28.29 40.94 57.16
CA LYS A 4 -27.35 40.97 56.03
C LYS A 4 -27.88 40.04 54.94
N LEU A 5 -28.30 40.61 53.82
CA LEU A 5 -28.53 39.88 52.57
C LEU A 5 -27.18 39.40 52.02
N ILE A 6 -27.01 38.09 51.87
CA ILE A 6 -25.88 37.49 51.16
C ILE A 6 -26.35 37.24 49.72
N THR A 7 -25.87 38.04 48.79
CA THR A 7 -26.11 37.88 47.35
C THR A 7 -25.14 36.82 46.82
N THR A 8 -25.62 35.60 46.60
CA THR A 8 -24.82 34.52 46.00
C THR A 8 -24.76 34.74 44.49
N ALA A 9 -23.59 35.13 43.98
CA ALA A 9 -23.34 35.23 42.54
C ALA A 9 -23.24 33.82 41.93
N LEU A 10 -24.18 33.49 41.04
CA LEU A 10 -24.20 32.23 40.31
C LEU A 10 -23.16 32.30 39.17
N LEU A 11 -21.96 31.75 39.40
CA LEU A 11 -20.97 31.55 38.35
C LEU A 11 -21.47 30.41 37.44
N THR A 12 -22.12 30.75 36.33
CA THR A 12 -22.37 29.80 35.25
C THR A 12 -21.04 29.45 34.59
N LEU A 13 -20.45 28.30 34.96
CA LEU A 13 -19.38 27.68 34.17
C LEU A 13 -19.97 27.36 32.80
N VAL A 14 -19.64 28.18 31.80
CA VAL A 14 -19.72 27.78 30.40
C VAL A 14 -18.59 26.78 30.21
N SER A 15 -18.85 25.52 30.51
CA SER A 15 -18.02 24.39 30.11
C SER A 15 -18.03 24.38 28.58
N GLY A 16 -17.11 25.10 27.96
CA GLY A 16 -16.87 24.99 26.53
C GLY A 16 -16.65 23.51 26.22
N LEU A 17 -17.50 22.94 25.37
CA LEU A 17 -17.31 21.59 24.84
C LEU A 17 -15.95 21.59 24.13
N ALA A 18 -14.92 21.12 24.82
CA ALA A 18 -13.64 20.83 24.19
C ALA A 18 -13.90 19.68 23.21
N SER A 19 -14.11 20.02 21.94
CA SER A 19 -14.18 19.03 20.87
C SER A 19 -12.79 18.43 20.74
N ALA A 20 -12.58 17.26 21.32
CA ALA A 20 -11.30 16.56 21.23
C ALA A 20 -10.96 16.34 19.74
N GLN A 21 -9.82 16.90 19.31
CA GLN A 21 -9.28 16.64 17.99
C GLN A 21 -8.85 15.18 17.92
N THR A 22 -9.38 14.43 16.97
CA THR A 22 -8.94 13.04 16.72
C THR A 22 -7.66 13.10 15.90
N VAL A 23 -6.58 12.51 16.40
CA VAL A 23 -5.30 12.42 15.68
C VAL A 23 -5.10 10.99 15.22
N LEU A 24 -5.07 10.77 13.91
CA LEU A 24 -4.78 9.48 13.30
C LEU A 24 -3.28 9.34 13.08
N THR A 25 -2.68 8.29 13.61
CA THR A 25 -1.31 7.88 13.35
C THR A 25 -1.23 7.17 12.01
N VAL A 26 -0.43 7.70 11.09
CA VAL A 26 -0.38 7.26 9.70
C VAL A 26 0.98 6.63 9.43
N SER A 27 0.98 5.36 9.03
CA SER A 27 2.20 4.59 8.76
C SER A 27 2.36 4.35 7.26
N SER A 28 3.58 4.55 6.75
CA SER A 28 4.01 4.20 5.39
C SER A 28 5.33 3.43 5.46
N TRP A 29 5.39 2.26 4.82
CA TRP A 29 6.61 1.48 4.65
C TRP A 29 7.39 1.86 3.37
N LEU A 30 6.85 2.78 2.57
CA LEU A 30 7.50 3.34 1.39
C LEU A 30 8.22 4.65 1.71
N PRO A 31 9.22 5.05 0.89
CA PRO A 31 9.80 6.39 0.97
C PRO A 31 8.74 7.50 0.87
N PRO A 32 8.95 8.68 1.49
CA PRO A 32 7.99 9.79 1.44
C PRO A 32 7.69 10.30 0.02
N THR A 33 8.63 10.17 -0.91
CA THR A 33 8.50 10.58 -2.30
C THR A 33 7.80 9.54 -3.19
N HIS A 34 7.51 8.35 -2.66
CA HIS A 34 6.79 7.33 -3.42
C HIS A 34 5.34 7.78 -3.67
N ALA A 35 4.79 7.49 -4.85
CA ALA A 35 3.44 7.89 -5.26
C ALA A 35 2.36 7.57 -4.20
N VAL A 36 2.34 6.34 -3.67
CA VAL A 36 1.42 5.94 -2.59
C VAL A 36 1.62 6.74 -1.29
N SER A 37 2.85 7.04 -0.87
CA SER A 37 3.10 7.90 0.31
C SER A 37 2.59 9.32 0.09
N MET A 38 2.79 9.87 -1.12
CA MET A 38 2.28 11.19 -1.49
C MET A 38 0.74 11.20 -1.51
N ALA A 39 0.11 10.16 -2.07
CA ALA A 39 -1.35 10.02 -2.08
C ALA A 39 -1.92 9.88 -0.67
N GLN A 40 -1.26 9.15 0.23
CA GLN A 40 -1.66 9.04 1.63
C GLN A 40 -1.56 10.40 2.35
N LYS A 41 -0.52 11.19 2.05
CA LYS A 41 -0.40 12.56 2.56
C LYS A 41 -1.52 13.45 2.01
N GLU A 42 -1.79 13.41 0.71
CA GLU A 42 -2.86 14.20 0.09
C GLU A 42 -4.24 13.86 0.68
N TRP A 43 -4.51 12.57 0.89
CA TRP A 43 -5.73 12.12 1.57
C TRP A 43 -5.83 12.69 2.99
N CYS A 44 -4.72 12.73 3.73
CA CYS A 44 -4.67 13.36 5.04
C CYS A 44 -4.94 14.87 4.98
N ASP A 45 -4.30 15.60 4.06
CA ASP A 45 -4.54 17.04 3.90
C ASP A 45 -6.02 17.31 3.57
N LEU A 46 -6.64 16.48 2.72
CA LEU A 46 -8.07 16.55 2.40
C LEU A 46 -8.96 16.23 3.62
N LEU A 47 -8.59 15.23 4.41
CA LEU A 47 -9.32 14.87 5.63
C LEU A 47 -9.32 16.03 6.62
N GLU A 48 -8.15 16.63 6.90
CA GLU A 48 -8.03 17.75 7.83
C GLU A 48 -8.86 18.96 7.39
N LYS A 49 -8.80 19.28 6.09
CA LYS A 49 -9.58 20.36 5.48
C LYS A 49 -11.09 20.11 5.58
N ASN A 50 -11.54 18.91 5.21
CA ASN A 50 -12.97 18.57 5.17
C ASN A 50 -13.57 18.39 6.57
N MET A 51 -12.76 18.08 7.57
CA MET A 51 -13.20 17.89 8.95
C MET A 51 -13.08 19.17 9.79
N ALA A 52 -12.81 20.33 9.18
CA ALA A 52 -12.65 21.61 9.87
C ALA A 52 -11.70 21.52 11.08
N GLY A 53 -10.60 20.78 10.94
CA GLY A 53 -9.60 20.57 11.98
C GLY A 53 -9.99 19.59 13.10
N LYS A 54 -11.19 19.01 13.07
CA LYS A 54 -11.62 17.98 14.07
C LYS A 54 -10.85 16.67 13.94
N MET A 55 -10.29 16.40 12.77
CA MET A 55 -9.37 15.30 12.52
C MET A 55 -8.02 15.84 12.07
N LYS A 56 -6.95 15.15 12.48
CA LYS A 56 -5.56 15.43 12.10
C LYS A 56 -4.85 14.13 11.75
N CYS A 57 -3.93 14.15 10.81
CA CYS A 57 -3.00 13.06 10.56
C CYS A 57 -1.63 13.36 11.19
N ASN A 58 -1.07 12.36 11.87
CA ASN A 58 0.33 12.32 12.26
C ASN A 58 1.04 11.26 11.41
N ILE A 59 1.66 11.70 10.31
CA ILE A 59 2.42 10.80 9.42
C ILE A 59 3.78 10.51 10.05
N LEU A 60 4.01 9.23 10.36
CA LEU A 60 5.24 8.78 10.97
C LEU A 60 6.42 8.87 9.98
N PRO A 61 7.63 9.17 10.45
CA PRO A 61 8.82 9.25 9.60
C PRO A 61 9.27 7.88 9.06
N ARG A 62 8.82 6.79 9.67
CA ARG A 62 9.10 5.40 9.27
C ARG A 62 7.87 4.53 9.55
N GLY A 63 7.71 3.48 8.76
CA GLY A 63 6.68 2.48 8.99
C GLY A 63 6.86 1.76 10.33
N VAL A 64 5.75 1.42 10.97
CA VAL A 64 5.75 0.73 12.28
C VAL A 64 6.09 -0.75 12.19
N THR A 65 6.13 -1.30 10.97
CA THR A 65 6.42 -2.71 10.68
C THR A 65 6.92 -2.84 9.24
N ALA A 66 7.51 -3.98 8.91
CA ALA A 66 7.81 -4.34 7.53
C ALA A 66 6.52 -4.51 6.71
N ALA A 67 6.58 -4.29 5.40
CA ALA A 67 5.41 -4.24 4.52
C ALA A 67 4.41 -5.41 4.64
N PRO A 68 4.84 -6.69 4.80
CA PRO A 68 3.89 -7.80 4.99
C PRO A 68 3.08 -7.73 6.30
N GLY A 69 3.61 -7.09 7.34
CA GLY A 69 2.98 -6.99 8.65
C GLY A 69 1.98 -5.83 8.79
N THR A 70 1.81 -5.00 7.76
CA THR A 70 1.10 -3.71 7.87
C THR A 70 -0.36 -3.84 8.26
N LEU A 71 -1.09 -4.83 7.74
CA LEU A 71 -2.50 -5.02 8.14
C LEU A 71 -2.61 -5.34 9.63
N ASP A 72 -1.77 -6.25 10.13
CA ASP A 72 -1.82 -6.66 11.54
C ASP A 72 -1.34 -5.52 12.47
N ALA A 73 -0.41 -4.68 12.03
CA ALA A 73 -0.04 -3.48 12.77
C ALA A 73 -1.22 -2.51 12.92
N VAL A 74 -2.03 -2.30 11.88
CA VAL A 74 -3.23 -1.46 11.98
C VAL A 74 -4.29 -2.13 12.87
N LYS A 75 -4.56 -3.42 12.65
CA LYS A 75 -5.51 -4.20 13.44
C LYS A 75 -5.19 -4.17 14.94
N ASN A 76 -3.91 -4.19 15.29
CA ASN A 76 -3.43 -4.20 16.68
C ASN A 76 -3.21 -2.80 17.25
N GLY A 77 -3.53 -1.74 16.51
CA GLY A 77 -3.45 -0.35 16.98
C GLY A 77 -2.04 0.25 17.05
N LEU A 78 -1.05 -0.30 16.32
CA LEU A 78 0.29 0.30 16.21
C LEU A 78 0.27 1.55 15.31
N ALA A 79 -0.69 1.62 14.37
CA ALA A 79 -1.01 2.79 13.57
C ALA A 79 -2.50 2.77 13.22
N ASP A 80 -3.11 3.93 12.99
CA ASP A 80 -4.53 4.03 12.67
C ASP A 80 -4.80 3.86 11.16
N VAL A 81 -3.89 4.34 10.32
CA VAL A 81 -4.04 4.30 8.85
C VAL A 81 -2.75 3.83 8.19
N SER A 82 -2.89 2.85 7.30
CA SER A 82 -1.81 2.40 6.42
C SER A 82 -2.40 1.71 5.18
N TYR A 83 -1.53 1.16 4.34
CA TYR A 83 -1.88 0.40 3.14
C TYR A 83 -1.02 -0.86 3.04
N THR A 84 -1.55 -1.90 2.41
CA THR A 84 -0.88 -3.20 2.27
C THR A 84 -0.90 -3.64 0.81
N VAL A 85 -0.01 -4.58 0.47
CA VAL A 85 -0.04 -5.30 -0.80
C VAL A 85 -0.52 -6.70 -0.49
N HIS A 86 -1.68 -7.08 -1.03
CA HIS A 86 -2.34 -8.36 -0.74
C HIS A 86 -1.43 -9.56 -1.00
N GLY A 87 -0.64 -9.52 -2.08
CA GLY A 87 0.30 -10.58 -2.45
C GLY A 87 1.40 -10.87 -1.42
N TYR A 88 1.73 -9.96 -0.49
CA TYR A 88 2.78 -10.19 0.52
C TYR A 88 2.42 -11.24 1.58
N THR A 89 1.14 -11.58 1.73
CA THR A 89 0.67 -12.58 2.70
C THR A 89 -0.08 -13.71 1.98
N PRO A 90 0.63 -14.74 1.49
CA PRO A 90 0.03 -15.87 0.78
C PRO A 90 -1.10 -16.53 1.57
N GLY A 91 -2.21 -16.84 0.89
CA GLY A 91 -3.38 -17.50 1.47
C GLY A 91 -4.31 -16.61 2.29
N ARG A 92 -3.97 -15.33 2.52
CA ARG A 92 -4.80 -14.41 3.31
C ARG A 92 -5.96 -13.80 2.51
N PHE A 93 -5.71 -13.49 1.24
CA PHE A 93 -6.69 -12.84 0.37
C PHE A 93 -6.84 -13.64 -0.92
N LEU A 94 -8.08 -14.03 -1.20
CA LEU A 94 -8.52 -14.79 -2.36
C LEU A 94 -9.23 -13.89 -3.37
N TYR A 95 -10.20 -13.08 -2.94
CA TYR A 95 -11.00 -12.26 -3.84
C TYR A 95 -10.19 -11.09 -4.43
N THR A 96 -9.32 -10.48 -3.64
CA THR A 96 -8.48 -9.36 -4.14
C THR A 96 -7.50 -9.77 -5.23
N GLN A 97 -7.17 -11.06 -5.33
CA GLN A 97 -6.28 -11.59 -6.38
C GLN A 97 -6.80 -11.33 -7.79
N MET A 98 -8.11 -11.12 -7.96
CA MET A 98 -8.67 -10.79 -9.27
C MET A 98 -8.09 -9.50 -9.88
N ALA A 99 -7.62 -8.57 -9.04
CA ALA A 99 -7.01 -7.32 -9.49
C ALA A 99 -5.56 -7.51 -9.96
N GLU A 100 -5.00 -8.71 -9.77
CA GLU A 100 -3.64 -9.08 -10.15
C GLU A 100 -3.60 -9.99 -11.39
N PHE A 101 -4.75 -10.22 -12.03
CA PHE A 101 -4.80 -10.97 -13.28
C PHE A 101 -4.04 -10.23 -14.39
N PRO A 102 -3.40 -10.96 -15.31
CA PRO A 102 -2.70 -10.33 -16.42
C PRO A 102 -3.71 -9.71 -17.39
N PHE A 103 -3.25 -8.75 -18.19
CA PHE A 103 -4.03 -8.16 -19.29
C PHE A 103 -5.25 -7.31 -18.86
N LEU A 104 -5.29 -6.81 -17.62
CA LEU A 104 -6.39 -5.96 -17.13
C LEU A 104 -6.33 -4.52 -17.66
N GLY A 105 -5.19 -4.05 -18.17
CA GLY A 105 -5.05 -2.73 -18.76
C GLY A 105 -3.66 -2.12 -18.60
N ASN A 106 -3.47 -0.94 -19.21
CA ASN A 106 -2.16 -0.29 -19.33
C ASN A 106 -1.91 0.82 -18.30
N THR A 107 -2.90 1.19 -17.48
CA THR A 107 -2.78 2.32 -16.54
C THR A 107 -3.44 1.99 -15.20
N ALA A 108 -2.84 2.49 -14.12
CA ALA A 108 -3.27 2.21 -12.75
C ALA A 108 -4.66 2.79 -12.44
N GLU A 109 -4.99 3.96 -12.98
CA GLU A 109 -6.22 4.70 -12.66
C GLU A 109 -7.51 3.95 -13.00
N PRO A 110 -7.79 3.58 -14.28
CA PRO A 110 -9.04 2.89 -14.62
C PRO A 110 -9.17 1.53 -13.91
N ILE A 111 -8.05 0.80 -13.73
CA ILE A 111 -8.03 -0.47 -13.01
C ILE A 111 -8.35 -0.24 -11.52
N SER A 112 -7.75 0.77 -10.89
CA SER A 112 -8.03 1.12 -9.49
C SER A 112 -9.49 1.53 -9.29
N VAL A 113 -10.04 2.36 -10.19
CA VAL A 113 -11.45 2.76 -10.13
C VAL A 113 -12.38 1.56 -10.27
N ALA A 114 -12.10 0.65 -11.20
CA ALA A 114 -12.88 -0.58 -11.39
C ALA A 114 -12.76 -1.51 -10.17
N PHE A 115 -11.54 -1.76 -9.70
CA PHE A 115 -11.27 -2.60 -8.54
C PHE A 115 -11.96 -2.07 -7.29
N ASN A 116 -11.84 -0.77 -7.00
CA ASN A 116 -12.51 -0.16 -5.86
C ASN A 116 -14.03 -0.29 -5.94
N LYS A 117 -14.64 -0.03 -7.11
CA LYS A 117 -16.09 -0.16 -7.29
C LYS A 117 -16.57 -1.60 -7.06
N VAL A 118 -15.85 -2.58 -7.60
CA VAL A 118 -16.18 -4.01 -7.43
C VAL A 118 -16.00 -4.41 -5.97
N ALA A 119 -14.83 -4.15 -5.39
CA ALA A 119 -14.48 -4.60 -4.06
C ALA A 119 -15.33 -3.93 -2.96
N MET A 120 -15.73 -2.66 -3.14
CA MET A 120 -16.63 -1.98 -2.20
C MET A 120 -18.10 -2.43 -2.33
N LYS A 121 -18.49 -2.98 -3.49
CA LYS A 121 -19.85 -3.49 -3.72
C LYS A 121 -20.06 -4.88 -3.12
N TYR A 122 -19.04 -5.74 -3.18
CA TYR A 122 -19.17 -7.15 -2.79
C TYR A 122 -18.61 -7.39 -1.37
N PRO A 123 -19.42 -7.87 -0.42
CA PRO A 123 -19.02 -8.00 0.98
C PRO A 123 -17.85 -8.99 1.20
N GLN A 124 -17.63 -9.91 0.26
CA GLN A 124 -16.55 -10.89 0.30
C GLN A 124 -15.17 -10.22 0.44
N PHE A 125 -14.94 -9.08 -0.22
CA PHE A 125 -13.68 -8.36 -0.10
C PHE A 125 -13.48 -7.81 1.31
N GLN A 126 -14.53 -7.27 1.94
CA GLN A 126 -14.45 -6.82 3.34
C GLN A 126 -14.28 -8.01 4.31
N ALA A 127 -14.86 -9.16 3.98
CA ALA A 127 -14.71 -10.39 4.77
C ALA A 127 -13.25 -10.85 4.86
N GLU A 128 -12.39 -10.51 3.90
CA GLU A 128 -10.94 -10.83 3.97
C GLU A 128 -10.12 -9.83 4.81
N HIS A 129 -10.73 -8.72 5.22
CA HIS A 129 -10.06 -7.62 5.94
C HIS A 129 -10.61 -7.46 7.37
N GLN A 130 -10.97 -8.56 8.03
CA GLN A 130 -11.53 -8.53 9.39
C GLN A 130 -10.57 -7.88 10.40
N GLY A 131 -11.13 -6.99 11.23
CA GLY A 131 -10.39 -6.24 12.24
C GLY A 131 -9.83 -4.90 11.76
N VAL A 132 -10.06 -4.52 10.51
CA VAL A 132 -9.75 -3.18 10.00
C VAL A 132 -10.92 -2.62 9.19
N LYS A 133 -10.96 -1.29 9.02
CA LYS A 133 -11.86 -0.64 8.08
C LYS A 133 -11.13 -0.38 6.77
N VAL A 134 -11.57 -0.98 5.67
CA VAL A 134 -11.03 -0.66 4.36
C VAL A 134 -11.61 0.67 3.88
N ILE A 135 -10.71 1.59 3.50
CA ILE A 135 -11.05 2.93 2.98
C ILE A 135 -11.18 2.89 1.45
N SER A 136 -10.25 2.21 0.78
CA SER A 136 -10.21 2.10 -0.68
C SER A 136 -9.40 0.88 -1.11
N PHE A 137 -9.68 0.38 -2.31
CA PHE A 137 -8.85 -0.58 -3.03
C PHE A 137 -8.24 0.09 -4.26
N PHE A 138 -7.01 -0.25 -4.60
CA PHE A 138 -6.31 0.31 -5.75
C PHE A 138 -5.21 -0.65 -6.23
N THR A 139 -4.69 -0.40 -7.43
CA THR A 139 -3.57 -1.14 -8.02
C THR A 139 -2.47 -0.18 -8.40
N HIS A 140 -1.25 -0.69 -8.59
CA HIS A 140 -0.23 0.04 -9.34
C HIS A 140 -0.43 -0.15 -10.86
N GLY A 141 0.48 0.42 -11.67
CA GLY A 141 0.48 0.26 -13.12
C GLY A 141 0.81 -1.17 -13.58
N PRO A 142 0.84 -1.44 -14.89
CA PRO A 142 1.17 -2.76 -15.42
C PRO A 142 2.55 -3.24 -14.95
N GLY A 143 2.69 -4.55 -14.72
CA GLY A 143 3.96 -5.18 -14.33
C GLY A 143 4.87 -5.38 -15.53
N ILE A 144 6.11 -4.91 -15.43
CA ILE A 144 7.16 -5.03 -16.45
C ILE A 144 8.20 -6.03 -15.96
N VAL A 145 8.73 -6.85 -16.86
CA VAL A 145 9.83 -7.76 -16.57
C VAL A 145 11.14 -6.98 -16.63
N PHE A 146 11.79 -6.82 -15.47
CA PHE A 146 13.09 -6.15 -15.35
C PHE A 146 14.18 -7.14 -14.96
N ASN A 147 15.32 -7.11 -15.64
CA ASN A 147 16.46 -7.94 -15.25
C ASN A 147 17.84 -7.30 -15.54
N THR A 148 18.87 -7.91 -14.97
CA THR A 148 20.27 -7.44 -14.97
C THR A 148 21.18 -8.19 -15.95
N LYS A 149 20.66 -9.24 -16.61
CA LYS A 149 21.47 -10.26 -17.30
C LYS A 149 21.37 -10.20 -18.82
N ARG A 150 20.15 -10.26 -19.36
CA ARG A 150 19.93 -10.38 -20.81
C ARG A 150 18.53 -9.88 -21.23
N PRO A 151 18.35 -9.50 -22.51
CA PRO A 151 17.02 -9.29 -23.06
C PRO A 151 16.16 -10.56 -22.91
N VAL A 152 14.86 -10.36 -22.68
CA VAL A 152 13.85 -11.42 -22.71
C VAL A 152 12.87 -11.06 -23.82
N THR A 153 12.80 -11.91 -24.85
CA THR A 153 12.01 -11.71 -26.06
C THR A 153 10.92 -12.75 -26.24
N ASN A 154 10.97 -13.84 -25.48
CA ASN A 154 9.97 -14.90 -25.46
C ASN A 154 9.88 -15.53 -24.05
N VAL A 155 8.82 -16.31 -23.81
CA VAL A 155 8.53 -16.88 -22.49
C VAL A 155 9.63 -17.86 -22.02
N ALA A 156 10.23 -18.64 -22.92
CA ALA A 156 11.25 -19.62 -22.54
C ALA A 156 12.51 -18.95 -21.95
N GLU A 157 12.80 -17.71 -22.35
CA GLU A 157 13.93 -16.94 -21.86
C GLU A 157 13.77 -16.41 -20.42
N LEU A 158 12.54 -16.46 -19.87
CA LEU A 158 12.29 -16.20 -18.45
C LEU A 158 12.88 -17.31 -17.55
N GLY A 159 13.05 -18.51 -18.09
CA GLY A 159 13.70 -19.63 -17.42
C GLY A 159 15.21 -19.39 -17.20
N GLY A 160 15.77 -20.03 -16.17
CA GLY A 160 17.21 -19.95 -15.87
C GLY A 160 17.68 -18.60 -15.30
N LEU A 161 16.77 -17.66 -15.04
CA LEU A 161 17.01 -16.46 -14.23
C LEU A 161 16.34 -16.61 -12.86
N LYS A 162 16.92 -16.02 -11.82
CA LYS A 162 16.36 -15.95 -10.47
C LYS A 162 15.53 -14.69 -10.31
N TRP A 163 14.27 -14.83 -9.94
CA TRP A 163 13.32 -13.72 -9.92
C TRP A 163 12.82 -13.44 -8.51
N ARG A 164 12.87 -12.16 -8.13
CA ARG A 164 12.09 -11.67 -7.00
C ARG A 164 10.67 -11.36 -7.47
N VAL A 165 9.68 -11.88 -6.76
CA VAL A 165 8.26 -11.56 -6.98
C VAL A 165 7.59 -11.08 -5.69
N GLY A 166 6.56 -10.25 -5.82
CA GLY A 166 5.79 -9.75 -4.67
C GLY A 166 4.88 -10.78 -4.02
N GLY A 167 4.51 -11.86 -4.73
CA GLY A 167 3.53 -12.83 -4.26
C GLY A 167 2.25 -12.78 -5.10
N GLY A 168 1.13 -13.18 -4.50
CA GLY A 168 -0.19 -13.16 -5.14
C GLY A 168 -0.24 -13.92 -6.48
N MET A 169 -1.04 -13.44 -7.42
CA MET A 169 -1.21 -14.07 -8.74
C MET A 169 0.06 -14.04 -9.57
N VAL A 170 0.89 -13.01 -9.42
CA VAL A 170 2.18 -12.93 -10.12
C VAL A 170 3.06 -14.13 -9.77
N ASN A 171 3.07 -14.56 -8.51
CA ASN A 171 3.87 -15.71 -8.10
C ASN A 171 3.39 -17.01 -8.74
N GLU A 172 2.07 -17.22 -8.84
CA GLU A 172 1.50 -18.42 -9.47
C GLU A 172 1.69 -18.40 -10.99
N ILE A 173 1.48 -17.25 -11.63
CA ILE A 173 1.74 -17.07 -13.07
C ILE A 173 3.22 -17.34 -13.36
N SER A 174 4.14 -16.76 -12.60
CA SER A 174 5.58 -16.96 -12.82
C SER A 174 5.99 -18.43 -12.68
N LYS A 175 5.45 -19.16 -11.70
CA LYS A 175 5.70 -20.61 -11.58
C LYS A 175 5.19 -21.38 -12.80
N LEU A 176 3.99 -21.06 -13.29
CA LEU A 176 3.42 -21.68 -14.50
C LEU A 176 4.26 -21.40 -15.75
N LEU A 177 4.92 -20.24 -15.80
CA LEU A 177 5.85 -19.87 -16.87
C LEU A 177 7.26 -20.48 -16.69
N GLY A 178 7.47 -21.34 -15.70
CA GLY A 178 8.75 -22.01 -15.47
C GLY A 178 9.84 -21.10 -14.89
N MET A 179 9.45 -19.98 -14.27
CA MET A 179 10.39 -19.04 -13.64
C MET A 179 10.88 -19.57 -12.30
N ASN A 180 12.18 -19.40 -12.01
CA ASN A 180 12.73 -19.64 -10.68
C ASN A 180 12.45 -18.42 -9.78
N VAL A 181 11.35 -18.46 -9.02
CA VAL A 181 10.86 -17.31 -8.25
C VAL A 181 11.04 -17.47 -6.75
N THR A 182 11.34 -16.36 -6.10
CA THR A 182 11.31 -16.22 -4.64
C THR A 182 10.45 -15.04 -4.26
N LEU A 183 9.46 -15.29 -3.40
CA LEU A 183 8.59 -14.25 -2.86
C LEU A 183 9.37 -13.41 -1.86
N LYS A 184 9.51 -12.11 -2.15
CA LYS A 184 10.07 -11.10 -1.25
C LYS A 184 9.29 -9.79 -1.38
N PRO A 185 9.08 -9.00 -0.33
CA PRO A 185 8.45 -7.69 -0.43
C PRO A 185 9.29 -6.69 -1.22
N ALA A 186 8.66 -5.66 -1.77
CA ALA A 186 9.30 -4.72 -2.70
C ALA A 186 10.54 -4.00 -2.12
N PRO A 187 10.56 -3.58 -0.84
CA PRO A 187 11.73 -2.95 -0.23
C PRO A 187 13.02 -3.79 -0.28
N GLU A 188 12.93 -5.13 -0.33
CA GLU A 188 14.11 -6.01 -0.40
C GLU A 188 14.75 -6.05 -1.81
N SER A 189 14.11 -5.46 -2.83
CA SER A 189 14.56 -5.59 -4.23
C SER A 189 15.95 -5.03 -4.49
N TYR A 190 16.31 -3.91 -3.84
CA TYR A 190 17.63 -3.30 -4.01
C TYR A 190 18.74 -4.27 -3.59
N GLU A 191 18.68 -4.79 -2.37
CA GLU A 191 19.69 -5.68 -1.82
C GLU A 191 19.79 -6.99 -2.61
N LEU A 192 18.64 -7.56 -2.98
CA LEU A 192 18.59 -8.81 -3.74
C LEU A 192 19.19 -8.68 -5.15
N LEU A 193 18.94 -7.58 -5.85
CA LEU A 193 19.44 -7.36 -7.21
C LEU A 193 20.90 -6.86 -7.21
N SER A 194 21.25 -5.91 -6.34
CA SER A 194 22.61 -5.37 -6.24
C SER A 194 23.62 -6.44 -5.79
N GLY A 195 23.22 -7.30 -4.86
CA GLY A 195 24.03 -8.43 -4.39
C GLY A 195 24.07 -9.63 -5.34
N GLY A 196 23.29 -9.61 -6.44
CA GLY A 196 23.24 -10.71 -7.41
C GLY A 196 22.57 -11.98 -6.87
N VAL A 197 21.83 -11.89 -5.76
CA VAL A 197 21.02 -13.00 -5.23
C VAL A 197 19.87 -13.31 -6.19
N MET A 198 19.30 -12.25 -6.78
CA MET A 198 18.28 -12.29 -7.81
C MET A 198 18.79 -11.62 -9.09
N ASP A 199 18.35 -12.12 -10.23
CA ASP A 199 18.71 -11.61 -11.55
C ASP A 199 17.72 -10.57 -12.07
N GLY A 200 16.47 -10.63 -11.60
CA GLY A 200 15.39 -9.75 -12.03
C GLY A 200 14.20 -9.68 -11.07
N THR A 201 13.25 -8.83 -11.41
CA THR A 201 11.99 -8.60 -10.68
C THR A 201 10.88 -8.22 -11.65
N LEU A 202 9.63 -8.34 -11.21
CA LEU A 202 8.46 -7.82 -11.90
C LEU A 202 7.95 -6.60 -11.14
N PHE A 203 7.82 -5.47 -11.84
CA PHE A 203 7.43 -4.20 -11.22
C PHE A 203 6.79 -3.24 -12.23
N PRO A 204 5.96 -2.29 -11.78
CA PRO A 204 5.60 -1.14 -12.60
C PRO A 204 6.80 -0.19 -12.76
N ALA A 205 6.80 0.64 -13.81
CA ALA A 205 7.97 1.41 -14.23
C ALA A 205 8.52 2.32 -13.11
N GLU A 206 7.66 3.04 -12.40
CA GLU A 206 8.00 3.97 -11.33
C GLU A 206 8.66 3.30 -10.11
N SER A 207 8.47 1.99 -9.94
CA SER A 207 9.10 1.24 -8.85
C SER A 207 10.61 1.13 -9.04
N THR A 208 11.12 1.25 -10.26
CA THR A 208 12.56 1.18 -10.52
C THR A 208 13.33 2.31 -9.84
N GLU A 209 12.83 3.54 -9.94
CA GLU A 209 13.35 4.71 -9.24
C GLU A 209 13.05 4.64 -7.74
N SER A 210 11.81 4.29 -7.38
CA SER A 210 11.35 4.27 -5.99
C SER A 210 12.18 3.33 -5.09
N PHE A 211 12.61 2.19 -5.63
CA PHE A 211 13.46 1.22 -4.93
C PHE A 211 14.94 1.31 -5.32
N LYS A 212 15.34 2.36 -6.05
CA LYS A 212 16.73 2.65 -6.45
C LYS A 212 17.41 1.54 -7.24
N ILE A 213 16.65 0.84 -8.07
CA ILE A 213 17.14 -0.25 -8.93
C ILE A 213 17.32 0.20 -10.39
N ASP A 214 17.04 1.46 -10.70
CA ASP A 214 17.22 2.07 -12.02
C ASP A 214 18.66 1.95 -12.56
N LYS A 215 19.67 1.98 -11.68
CA LYS A 215 21.09 1.78 -12.05
C LYS A 215 21.53 0.32 -12.08
N ILE A 216 20.69 -0.60 -11.60
CA ILE A 216 20.99 -2.03 -11.49
C ILE A 216 20.38 -2.79 -12.67
N ILE A 217 19.12 -2.47 -12.98
CA ILE A 217 18.39 -3.05 -14.11
C ILE A 217 19.02 -2.63 -15.43
N LYS A 218 19.18 -3.60 -16.34
CA LYS A 218 19.77 -3.39 -17.67
C LYS A 218 18.78 -3.67 -18.80
N HIS A 219 17.75 -4.44 -18.53
CA HIS A 219 16.77 -4.89 -19.52
C HIS A 219 15.36 -4.75 -18.96
N ALA A 220 14.46 -4.26 -19.81
CA ALA A 220 13.03 -4.15 -19.55
C ALA A 220 12.28 -4.79 -20.72
N THR A 221 11.37 -5.69 -20.41
CA THR A 221 10.47 -6.31 -21.38
C THR A 221 9.03 -6.00 -20.96
N THR A 222 8.30 -5.34 -21.86
CA THR A 222 6.90 -4.97 -21.69
C THR A 222 6.01 -5.86 -22.54
N PHE A 223 4.77 -6.08 -22.10
CA PHE A 223 3.76 -6.77 -22.88
C PHE A 223 2.49 -5.90 -23.02
N PRO A 224 1.79 -5.93 -24.17
CA PRO A 224 0.54 -5.19 -24.31
C PRO A 224 -0.53 -5.69 -23.32
N GLY A 225 -1.18 -4.77 -22.60
CA GLY A 225 -2.18 -5.10 -21.58
C GLY A 225 -1.59 -5.33 -20.18
N GLY A 226 -0.27 -5.27 -20.04
CA GLY A 226 0.48 -5.75 -18.89
C GLY A 226 1.44 -6.84 -19.32
#